data_AF-A0A9P1H333-F1
#
_entry.id   AF-A0A9P1H333-F1
#
_cell.length_a   1.000
_cell.length_b   1.000
_cell.length_c   1.000
_cell.angle_alpha   90.00
_cell.angle_beta   90.00
_cell.angle_gamma   90.00
#
_symmetry.space_group_name_H-M   'P 1'
#
loop_
_entity.id
_entity.type
_entity.pdbx_description
1 polymer ?
#
loop_
_entity_poly.entity_id
_entity_poly.type
_entity_poly.pdbx_seq_one_letter_code
_entity_poly.pdbx_strand_id
1 'polypeptide(L)'
;MALRVPIPQFSLTLHLINPSTAASGELHEAIATLRDLNFALEGAQYGRFWSSLNGDDLCADLIADVNGFEDIIRHRIAHLVSQAFREVSLSNLEAWLGLNTEATKKFVTESVGWTIEGENVKVPSNPDNEAQKAEIREDVNVDMFSKVIKRSWEDALTAQATN
;
A
#
# COMPACT_ATOMS: atom_id res chain seq x y z
N MET A 1 -20.63 4.20 -3.57
CA MET A 1 -19.69 5.35 -3.43
C MET A 1 -19.03 5.31 -2.05
N ALA A 2 -18.14 4.34 -1.79
CA ALA A 2 -17.42 4.23 -0.50
C ALA A 2 -16.15 3.36 -0.51
N LEU A 3 -15.50 3.08 -1.65
CA LEU A 3 -14.20 2.38 -1.67
C LEU A 3 -13.02 3.29 -2.01
N ARG A 4 -13.05 4.51 -1.48
CA ARG A 4 -11.84 5.35 -1.42
C ARG A 4 -11.25 5.20 -0.02
N VAL A 5 -10.51 4.13 0.21
CA VAL A 5 -9.73 3.98 1.44
C VAL A 5 -8.27 4.35 1.14
N PRO A 6 -7.87 5.62 1.37
CA PRO A 6 -6.57 5.89 1.97
C PRO A 6 -6.58 5.39 3.42
N ILE A 7 -5.42 4.97 3.89
CA ILE A 7 -5.15 3.92 4.87
C ILE A 7 -5.25 4.38 6.36
N PRO A 8 -6.24 5.21 6.80
CA PRO A 8 -6.60 5.15 8.23
C PRO A 8 -8.04 4.74 8.49
N GLN A 9 -8.90 4.63 7.47
CA GLN A 9 -10.33 4.47 7.75
C GLN A 9 -10.69 3.11 8.36
N PHE A 10 -10.09 2.01 7.91
CA PHE A 10 -10.32 0.69 8.49
C PHE A 10 -9.92 0.63 9.97
N SER A 11 -8.72 1.13 10.30
CA SER A 11 -8.25 1.21 11.69
C SER A 11 -9.17 2.10 12.53
N LEU A 12 -9.58 3.27 12.04
CA LEU A 12 -10.49 4.17 12.75
C LEU A 12 -11.87 3.54 12.98
N THR A 13 -12.40 2.79 12.01
CA THR A 13 -13.70 2.10 12.17
C THR A 13 -13.64 0.97 13.19
N LEU A 14 -12.50 0.27 13.33
CA LEU A 14 -12.33 -0.73 14.39
C LEU A 14 -12.40 -0.12 15.79
N HIS A 15 -11.99 1.14 15.96
CA HIS A 15 -12.09 1.83 17.25
C HIS A 15 -13.52 2.26 17.61
N LEU A 16 -14.47 2.23 16.66
CA LEU A 16 -15.88 2.49 16.93
C LEU A 16 -16.60 1.28 17.51
N ILE A 17 -16.01 0.09 17.40
CA ILE A 17 -16.58 -1.15 17.92
C ILE A 17 -16.25 -1.23 19.41
N ASN A 18 -17.27 -1.49 20.24
CA ASN A 18 -17.03 -1.66 21.67
C ASN A 18 -16.15 -2.92 21.89
N PRO A 19 -15.03 -2.82 22.63
CA PRO A 19 -14.11 -3.95 22.81
C PRO A 19 -14.76 -5.13 23.54
N SER A 20 -15.80 -4.90 24.35
CA SER A 20 -16.56 -5.95 25.03
C SER A 20 -17.45 -6.75 24.08
N THR A 21 -17.98 -6.12 23.03
CA THR A 21 -18.74 -6.81 21.97
C THR A 21 -17.84 -7.48 20.94
N ALA A 22 -16.62 -6.96 20.75
CA ALA A 22 -15.63 -7.53 19.82
C ALA A 22 -14.91 -8.78 20.40
N ALA A 23 -15.08 -9.09 21.68
CA ALA A 23 -14.37 -10.16 22.37
C ALA A 23 -15.18 -11.48 22.47
N SER A 24 -16.35 -11.58 21.84
CA SER A 24 -17.23 -12.74 22.03
C SER A 24 -18.02 -13.10 20.77
N GLY A 25 -17.92 -14.36 20.34
CA GLY A 25 -18.74 -14.97 19.29
C GLY A 25 -18.24 -14.76 17.86
N GLU A 26 -19.12 -15.00 16.89
CA GLU A 26 -18.88 -14.94 15.44
C GLU A 26 -18.35 -13.58 14.97
N LEU A 27 -18.71 -12.49 15.66
CA LEU A 27 -18.20 -11.15 15.36
C LEU A 27 -16.68 -11.02 15.59
N HIS A 28 -16.14 -11.73 16.58
CA HIS A 28 -14.69 -11.72 16.84
C HIS A 28 -13.93 -12.38 15.69
N GLU A 29 -14.43 -13.53 15.23
CA GLU A 29 -13.87 -14.26 14.10
C GLU A 29 -13.96 -13.44 12.81
N ALA A 30 -15.12 -12.84 12.53
CA ALA A 30 -15.29 -11.95 11.38
C ALA A 30 -14.34 -10.75 11.40
N ILE A 31 -14.14 -10.10 12.55
CA ILE A 31 -13.21 -8.98 12.70
C ILE A 31 -11.75 -9.45 12.52
N ALA A 32 -11.38 -10.60 13.09
CA ALA A 32 -10.05 -11.17 12.94
C ALA A 32 -9.75 -11.49 11.46
N THR A 33 -10.69 -12.14 10.78
CA THR A 33 -10.58 -12.48 9.36
C THR A 33 -10.50 -11.23 8.48
N LEU A 34 -11.35 -10.22 8.71
CA LEU A 34 -11.27 -8.94 8.01
C LEU A 34 -9.93 -8.22 8.22
N ARG A 35 -9.38 -8.30 9.43
CA ARG A 35 -8.08 -7.71 9.75
C ARG A 35 -6.95 -8.43 9.02
N ASP A 36 -6.99 -9.75 8.95
CA ASP A 36 -6.01 -10.55 8.22
C ASP A 36 -6.07 -10.28 6.71
N LEU A 37 -7.28 -10.14 6.14
CA LEU A 37 -7.47 -9.72 4.76
C LEU A 37 -6.91 -8.30 4.51
N ASN A 38 -7.15 -7.35 5.42
CA ASN A 38 -6.60 -6.01 5.31
C ASN A 38 -5.07 -6.03 5.36
N PHE A 39 -4.46 -6.81 6.27
CA PHE A 39 -3.01 -6.98 6.30
C PHE A 39 -2.44 -7.62 5.03
N ALA A 40 -3.14 -8.59 4.44
CA ALA A 40 -2.72 -9.19 3.18
C ALA A 40 -2.75 -8.17 2.03
N LEU A 41 -3.75 -7.29 2.00
CA LEU A 41 -3.84 -6.19 1.01
C LEU A 41 -2.76 -5.12 1.23
N GLU A 42 -2.56 -4.67 2.47
CA GLU A 42 -1.51 -3.68 2.81
C GLU A 42 -0.11 -4.23 2.56
N GLY A 43 0.12 -5.53 2.81
CA GLY A 43 1.38 -6.22 2.58
C GLY A 43 1.62 -6.62 1.12
N ALA A 44 0.74 -6.25 0.19
CA ALA A 44 0.77 -6.67 -1.22
C ALA A 44 0.81 -8.21 -1.42
N GLN A 45 0.30 -8.97 -0.45
CA GLN A 45 0.24 -10.44 -0.49
C GLN A 45 -1.05 -10.93 -1.18
N TYR A 46 -1.23 -10.52 -2.44
CA TYR A 46 -2.49 -10.74 -3.16
C TYR A 46 -2.84 -12.22 -3.37
N GLY A 47 -1.85 -13.09 -3.58
CA GLY A 47 -2.11 -14.54 -3.70
C GLY A 47 -2.69 -15.16 -2.43
N ARG A 48 -2.21 -14.72 -1.26
CA ARG A 48 -2.76 -15.13 0.05
C ARG A 48 -4.17 -14.58 0.25
N PHE A 49 -4.39 -13.33 -0.15
CA PHE A 49 -5.71 -12.70 -0.10
C PHE A 49 -6.75 -13.50 -0.89
N TRP A 50 -6.50 -13.80 -2.16
CA TRP A 50 -7.44 -14.58 -2.98
C TRP A 50 -7.65 -16.01 -2.47
N SER A 51 -6.61 -16.64 -1.94
CA SER A 51 -6.72 -17.98 -1.35
C SER A 51 -7.57 -17.98 -0.08
N SER A 52 -7.42 -16.95 0.76
CA SER A 52 -8.21 -16.78 1.98
C SER A 52 -9.66 -16.43 1.67
N LEU A 53 -9.90 -15.60 0.65
CA LEU A 53 -11.24 -15.21 0.21
C LEU A 53 -12.04 -16.39 -0.34
N ASN A 54 -11.40 -17.26 -1.13
CA ASN A 54 -12.04 -18.41 -1.76
C ASN A 54 -12.13 -19.65 -0.86
N GLY A 55 -11.39 -19.68 0.24
CA GLY A 55 -11.26 -20.86 1.11
C GLY A 55 -12.11 -20.84 2.38
N ASP A 56 -12.64 -19.68 2.76
CA ASP A 56 -13.38 -19.49 4.00
C ASP A 56 -14.83 -19.06 3.70
N ASP A 57 -15.80 -19.93 3.97
CA ASP A 57 -17.23 -19.67 3.71
C ASP A 57 -17.72 -18.43 4.47
N LEU A 58 -17.14 -18.14 5.64
CA LEU A 58 -17.45 -16.93 6.42
C LEU A 58 -17.04 -15.64 5.67
N CYS A 59 -15.92 -15.67 4.95
CA CYS A 59 -15.49 -14.55 4.11
C CYS A 59 -16.48 -14.31 2.97
N ALA A 60 -16.94 -15.38 2.33
CA ALA A 60 -17.90 -15.31 1.23
C ALA A 60 -19.23 -14.68 1.69
N ASP A 61 -19.71 -15.05 2.87
CA ASP A 61 -20.91 -14.47 3.47
C ASP A 61 -20.72 -12.98 3.81
N LEU A 62 -19.55 -12.59 4.32
CA LEU A 62 -19.27 -11.18 4.64
C LEU A 62 -19.21 -10.26 3.42
N ILE A 63 -18.74 -10.76 2.29
CA ILE A 63 -18.60 -9.98 1.05
C ILE A 63 -19.84 -10.07 0.14
N ALA A 64 -20.76 -11.01 0.41
CA ALA A 64 -21.93 -11.25 -0.44
C ALA A 64 -22.81 -10.01 -0.63
N ASP A 65 -22.94 -9.18 0.40
CA ASP A 65 -23.71 -7.93 0.35
C ASP A 65 -22.99 -6.79 -0.37
N VAL A 66 -21.70 -6.94 -0.67
CA VAL A 66 -20.87 -5.92 -1.30
C VAL A 66 -20.77 -6.18 -2.81
N ASN A 67 -21.74 -5.65 -3.54
CA ASN A 67 -21.77 -5.79 -4.99
C ASN A 67 -20.51 -5.18 -5.65
N GLY A 68 -19.80 -5.99 -6.44
CA GLY A 68 -18.57 -5.59 -7.13
C GLY A 68 -17.33 -5.48 -6.23
N PHE A 69 -17.33 -6.08 -5.04
CA PHE A 69 -16.18 -6.06 -4.13
C PHE A 69 -14.89 -6.47 -4.83
N GLU A 70 -14.88 -7.62 -5.49
CA GLU A 70 -13.70 -8.15 -6.16
C GLU A 70 -13.20 -7.22 -7.27
N ASP A 71 -14.10 -6.63 -8.05
CA ASP A 71 -13.73 -5.72 -9.12
C ASP A 71 -13.09 -4.46 -8.57
N ILE A 72 -13.58 -3.93 -7.45
CA ILE A 72 -12.99 -2.75 -6.83
C ILE A 72 -11.59 -3.08 -6.28
N ILE A 73 -11.41 -4.26 -5.67
CA ILE A 73 -10.09 -4.72 -5.22
C ILE A 73 -9.15 -4.86 -6.42
N ARG A 74 -9.58 -5.48 -7.52
CA ARG A 74 -8.77 -5.61 -8.75
C ARG A 74 -8.37 -4.25 -9.33
N HIS A 75 -9.29 -3.29 -9.40
CA HIS A 75 -8.97 -1.92 -9.82
C HIS A 75 -8.00 -1.22 -8.88
N ARG A 76 -8.12 -1.45 -7.56
CA ARG A 76 -7.18 -0.90 -6.58
C ARG A 76 -5.79 -1.49 -6.73
N ILE A 77 -5.67 -2.80 -6.92
CA ILE A 77 -4.40 -3.48 -7.18
C ILE A 77 -3.77 -2.90 -8.46
N ALA A 78 -4.54 -2.79 -9.55
CA ALA A 78 -4.06 -2.19 -10.78
C ALA A 78 -3.58 -0.74 -10.60
N HIS A 79 -4.31 0.06 -9.80
CA HIS A 79 -3.88 1.43 -9.49
C HIS A 79 -2.57 1.47 -8.70
N LEU A 80 -2.40 0.63 -7.68
CA LEU A 80 -1.15 0.55 -6.90
C LEU A 80 0.02 0.07 -7.77
N VAL A 81 -0.21 -0.92 -8.63
CA VAL A 81 0.79 -1.39 -9.60
C VAL A 81 1.16 -0.27 -10.57
N SER A 82 0.18 0.55 -11.00
CA SER A 82 0.43 1.69 -11.90
C SER A 82 1.38 2.74 -11.33
N GLN A 83 1.38 2.88 -10.01
CA GLN A 83 2.20 3.84 -9.29
C GLN A 83 3.60 3.27 -9.00
N ALA A 84 3.69 1.97 -8.73
CA ALA A 84 4.93 1.33 -8.29
C ALA A 84 5.79 0.74 -9.43
N PHE A 85 5.20 0.41 -10.58
CA PHE A 85 5.88 -0.34 -11.63
C PHE A 85 5.70 0.30 -13.02
N ARG A 86 6.76 0.23 -13.84
CA ARG A 86 6.73 0.63 -15.27
C ARG A 86 6.52 -0.54 -16.20
N GLU A 87 7.01 -1.70 -15.80
CA GLU A 87 6.94 -2.95 -16.54
C GLU A 87 6.73 -4.07 -15.54
N VAL A 88 5.76 -4.94 -15.81
CA VAL A 88 5.42 -6.08 -14.96
C VAL A 88 5.23 -7.31 -15.84
N SER A 89 5.74 -8.46 -15.42
CA SER A 89 5.48 -9.72 -16.12
C SER A 89 4.00 -10.10 -16.01
N LEU A 90 3.45 -10.60 -17.10
CA LEU A 90 2.05 -10.99 -17.17
C LEU A 90 1.71 -12.10 -16.15
N SER A 91 2.63 -13.02 -15.90
CA SER A 91 2.51 -14.07 -14.89
C SER A 91 2.36 -13.54 -13.46
N ASN A 92 3.10 -12.48 -13.10
CA ASN A 92 2.97 -11.87 -11.78
C ASN A 92 1.63 -11.12 -11.66
N LEU A 93 1.21 -10.46 -12.74
CA LEU A 93 -0.06 -9.74 -12.77
C LEU A 93 -1.26 -10.70 -12.65
N GLU A 94 -1.20 -11.87 -13.29
CA GLU A 94 -2.18 -12.94 -13.14
C GLU A 94 -2.31 -13.40 -11.69
N ALA A 95 -1.18 -13.67 -11.04
CA ALA A 95 -1.15 -14.09 -9.64
C ALA A 95 -1.70 -13.01 -8.69
N TRP A 96 -1.48 -11.73 -9.01
CA TRP A 96 -1.98 -10.62 -8.20
C TRP A 96 -3.46 -10.35 -8.39
N LEU A 97 -3.97 -10.47 -9.62
CA LEU A 97 -5.38 -10.28 -9.93
C LEU A 97 -6.24 -11.51 -9.60
N GLY A 98 -5.62 -12.68 -9.43
CA GLY A 98 -6.31 -13.94 -9.17
C GLY A 98 -7.15 -14.38 -10.37
N LEU A 99 -6.73 -14.04 -11.60
CA LEU A 99 -7.48 -14.28 -12.83
C LEU A 99 -6.69 -15.17 -13.80
N ASN A 100 -7.40 -15.84 -14.70
CA ASN A 100 -6.81 -16.57 -15.81
C ASN A 100 -6.18 -15.61 -16.84
N THR A 101 -5.22 -16.09 -17.63
CA THR A 101 -4.47 -15.35 -18.63
C THR A 101 -5.33 -14.51 -19.57
N GLU A 102 -6.41 -15.08 -20.10
CA GLU A 102 -7.30 -14.35 -21.03
C GLU A 102 -8.08 -13.24 -20.32
N ALA A 103 -8.56 -13.50 -19.11
CA ALA A 103 -9.28 -12.51 -18.30
C ALA A 103 -8.35 -11.37 -17.87
N THR A 104 -7.10 -11.69 -17.53
CA THR A 104 -6.06 -10.72 -17.21
C THR A 104 -5.78 -9.81 -18.41
N LYS A 105 -5.58 -10.38 -19.61
CA LYS A 105 -5.35 -9.58 -20.84
C LYS A 105 -6.53 -8.65 -21.17
N LYS A 106 -7.76 -9.16 -21.02
CA LYS A 106 -8.98 -8.38 -21.21
C LYS A 106 -9.06 -7.23 -20.20
N PHE A 107 -8.83 -7.51 -18.92
CA PHE A 107 -8.84 -6.48 -17.88
C PHE A 107 -7.77 -5.41 -18.15
N VAL A 108 -6.53 -5.80 -18.42
CA VAL A 108 -5.42 -4.88 -18.70
C VAL A 108 -5.73 -3.95 -19.88
N THR A 109 -6.35 -4.49 -20.93
CA THR A 109 -6.65 -3.73 -22.17
C THR A 109 -7.92 -2.88 -22.03
N GLU A 110 -8.99 -3.42 -21.45
CA GLU A 110 -10.32 -2.77 -21.41
C GLU A 110 -10.51 -1.87 -20.19
N SER A 111 -10.04 -2.28 -19.00
CA SER A 111 -10.27 -1.52 -17.77
C SER A 111 -9.15 -0.55 -17.44
N VAL A 112 -7.89 -0.92 -17.72
CA VAL A 112 -6.71 -0.13 -17.33
C VAL A 112 -6.05 0.57 -18.52
N GLY A 113 -6.23 0.06 -19.75
CA GLY A 113 -5.67 0.64 -20.97
C GLY A 113 -4.14 0.52 -21.07
N TRP A 114 -3.54 -0.50 -20.46
CA TRP A 114 -2.09 -0.74 -20.56
C TRP A 114 -1.74 -1.55 -21.82
N THR A 115 -0.49 -1.44 -22.25
CA THR A 115 -0.01 -2.13 -23.46
C THR A 115 0.69 -3.44 -23.08
N ILE A 116 0.37 -4.52 -23.76
CA ILE A 116 1.00 -5.83 -23.54
C ILE A 116 2.01 -6.07 -24.66
N GLU A 117 3.28 -6.23 -24.31
CA GLU A 117 4.37 -6.55 -25.22
C GLU A 117 4.92 -7.95 -24.91
N GLY A 118 4.39 -8.95 -25.61
CA GLY A 118 4.77 -10.36 -25.40
C GLY A 118 4.35 -10.87 -24.02
N GLU A 119 5.33 -11.13 -23.16
CA GLU A 119 5.12 -11.60 -21.78
C GLU A 119 5.12 -10.47 -20.73
N ASN A 120 5.41 -9.23 -21.14
CA ASN A 120 5.48 -8.08 -20.25
C ASN A 120 4.35 -7.09 -20.54
N VAL A 121 3.89 -6.43 -19.48
CA VAL A 121 2.87 -5.39 -19.53
C VAL A 121 3.55 -4.05 -19.25
N LYS A 122 3.46 -3.12 -20.19
CA LYS A 122 3.95 -1.75 -20.06
C LYS A 122 2.89 -0.86 -19.45
N VAL A 123 3.22 -0.31 -18.29
CA VAL A 123 2.43 0.67 -17.56
C VAL A 123 2.84 2.06 -18.05
N PRO A 124 1.87 2.95 -18.37
CA PRO A 124 2.17 4.34 -18.73
C PRO A 124 2.94 5.06 -17.62
N SER A 125 3.97 5.85 -17.99
CA SER A 125 4.67 6.70 -17.03
C SER A 125 3.73 7.79 -16.48
N ASN A 126 3.66 7.89 -15.16
CA ASN A 126 2.92 8.89 -14.39
C ASN A 126 3.92 9.55 -13.42
N PRO A 127 3.79 10.81 -12.97
CA PRO A 127 4.58 11.43 -11.90
C PRO A 127 4.85 10.56 -10.67
N ASP A 128 3.92 9.68 -10.28
CA ASP A 128 4.12 8.73 -9.16
C ASP A 128 5.09 7.58 -9.51
N ASN A 129 5.20 7.25 -10.79
CA ASN A 129 6.05 6.20 -11.38
C ASN A 129 7.30 6.79 -12.07
N GLU A 130 7.51 8.10 -11.97
CA GLU A 130 8.74 8.75 -12.36
C GLU A 130 9.80 8.51 -11.28
N ALA A 131 10.88 7.82 -11.64
CA ALA A 131 12.08 7.73 -10.83
C ALA A 131 12.63 9.14 -10.66
N GLN A 132 12.21 9.81 -9.58
CA GLN A 132 12.81 11.06 -9.16
C GLN A 132 14.26 10.74 -8.79
N LYS A 133 15.18 11.17 -9.66
CA LYS A 133 16.58 11.28 -9.25
C LYS A 133 16.62 12.34 -8.16
N ALA A 134 16.67 11.90 -6.91
CA ALA A 134 17.12 12.76 -5.82
C ALA A 134 18.60 13.03 -6.10
N GLU A 135 18.90 14.12 -6.82
CA GLU A 135 20.25 14.66 -6.85
C GLU A 135 20.47 15.24 -5.44
N ILE A 136 20.97 14.40 -4.53
CA ILE A 136 21.34 14.81 -3.18
C ILE A 136 22.60 15.67 -3.34
N ARG A 137 22.40 16.95 -3.60
CA ARG A 137 23.42 17.97 -3.35
C ARG A 137 23.22 18.42 -1.92
N GLU A 138 24.18 18.07 -1.07
CA GLU A 138 24.26 18.67 0.26
C GLU A 138 24.67 20.14 0.07
N ASP A 139 23.68 21.03 0.08
CA ASP A 139 23.92 22.48 0.17
C ASP A 139 24.23 22.82 1.62
N VAL A 140 25.47 22.57 2.01
CA VAL A 140 25.94 22.86 3.36
C VAL A 140 26.32 24.34 3.45
N ASN A 141 25.40 25.16 3.95
CA ASN A 141 25.68 26.56 4.27
C ASN A 141 26.45 26.65 5.61
N VAL A 142 27.46 27.52 5.66
CA VAL A 142 28.24 27.87 6.87
C VAL A 142 27.33 28.27 8.04
N ASP A 143 26.15 28.85 7.77
CA ASP A 143 25.14 29.16 8.79
C ASP A 143 24.65 27.93 9.57
N MET A 144 24.65 26.73 8.96
CA MET A 144 24.28 25.48 9.63
C MET A 144 25.30 25.07 10.71
N PHE A 145 26.56 25.51 10.57
CA PHE A 145 27.63 25.27 11.55
C PHE A 145 27.75 26.39 12.60
N SER A 146 27.05 27.52 12.43
CA SER A 146 27.16 28.69 13.32
C SER A 146 26.93 28.36 14.80
N LYS A 147 25.96 27.49 15.11
CA LYS A 147 25.65 27.06 16.49
C LYS A 147 26.74 26.18 17.10
N VAL A 148 27.38 25.33 16.29
CA VAL A 148 28.46 24.45 16.74
C VAL A 148 29.72 25.28 17.00
N ILE A 149 30.04 26.20 16.10
CA ILE A 149 31.18 27.13 16.24
C ILE A 149 30.98 28.00 17.49
N LYS A 150 29.79 28.60 17.66
CA LYS A 150 29.48 29.44 18.83
C LYS A 150 29.64 28.68 20.14
N ARG A 151 29.12 27.46 20.23
CA ARG A 151 29.23 26.62 21.43
C ARG A 151 30.68 26.23 21.72
N SER A 152 31.45 25.85 20.69
CA SER A 152 32.88 25.53 20.85
C SER A 152 33.70 26.73 21.35
N TRP A 153 33.31 27.94 20.97
CA TRP A 153 33.97 29.17 21.40
C TRP A 153 33.59 29.55 22.85
N GLU A 154 32.32 29.36 23.23
CA GLU A 154 31.84 29.53 24.61
C GLU A 154 32.48 28.51 25.59
N ASP A 155 32.63 27.26 25.16
CA ASP A 155 33.30 26.21 25.93
C ASP A 155 34.82 26.49 26.08
N ALA A 156 35.47 27.05 25.06
CA ALA A 156 36.88 27.45 25.12
C ALA A 156 37.12 28.65 26.06
N LEU A 157 36.20 29.62 26.06
CA LEU A 157 36.23 30.79 26.94
C LEU A 157 36.02 30.41 28.41
N THR A 158 35.08 29.51 28.68
CA THR A 158 34.83 29.03 30.05
C THR A 158 36.00 28.20 30.59
N ALA A 159 36.68 27.42 29.74
CA ALA A 159 37.89 26.68 30.12
C ALA A 159 39.11 27.59 30.42
N GLN A 160 39.21 28.76 29.77
CA GLN A 160 40.24 29.77 30.08
C GLN A 160 39.96 30.56 31.37
N ALA A 161 38.69 30.75 31.73
CA ALA A 161 38.31 31.50 32.94
C ALA A 161 38.47 30.70 34.24
N THR A 162 38.69 29.39 34.17
CA THR A 162 38.87 28.48 35.32
C THR A 162 40.33 28.11 35.61
N ASN A 163 41.31 28.73 34.93
CA ASN A 163 42.74 28.58 35.21
C ASN A 163 43.35 29.87 35.78
#